data_AF-A0A965MRS0-F1
#
_entry.id   AF-A0A965MRS0-F1
#
_cell.length_a   1.000
_cell.length_b   1.000
_cell.length_c   1.000
_cell.angle_alpha   90.00
_cell.angle_beta   90.00
_cell.angle_gamma   90.00
#
_symmetry.space_group_name_H-M   'P 1'
#
loop_
_entity.id
_entity.type
_entity.pdbx_description
1 polymer ?
#
loop_
_entity_poly.entity_id
_entity_poly.type
_entity_poly.pdbx_seq_one_letter_code
_entity_poly.pdbx_strand_id
1 'polypeptide(L)' 'MRIHPDIEKAMKATGLPWSVEVGGRHLKLRLNGRFVGICPKGRIAEGHGGHATKNIVAQIKRAAIIDKGN' A
#
# COMPACT_ATOMS: atom_id res chain seq x y z
N MET A 1 7.47 8.58 -10.28
CA MET A 1 7.15 8.45 -8.85
C MET A 1 7.13 6.96 -8.52
N ARG A 2 7.92 6.45 -7.57
CA ARG A 2 8.05 5.00 -7.32
C ARG A 2 7.45 4.65 -5.95
N ILE A 3 6.54 3.68 -5.93
CA ILE A 3 6.04 3.02 -4.72
C ILE A 3 7.06 1.95 -4.33
N HIS A 4 7.12 1.58 -3.05
CA HIS A 4 7.97 0.48 -2.62
C HIS A 4 7.57 -0.82 -3.34
N PRO A 5 8.50 -1.58 -3.93
CA PRO A 5 8.19 -2.76 -4.75
C PRO A 5 7.37 -3.82 -3.99
N ASP A 6 7.63 -4.02 -2.70
CA ASP A 6 6.85 -4.99 -1.89
C ASP A 6 5.37 -4.59 -1.73
N ILE A 7 5.08 -3.29 -1.63
CA ILE A 7 3.71 -2.80 -1.52
C ILE A 7 3.00 -2.99 -2.86
N GLU A 8 3.67 -2.63 -3.96
CA GLU A 8 3.12 -2.84 -5.31
C GLU A 8 2.86 -4.32 -5.59
N LYS A 9 3.81 -5.20 -5.21
CA LYS A 9 3.66 -6.66 -5.32
C LYS A 9 2.47 -7.15 -4.49
N ALA A 10 2.32 -6.69 -3.26
CA ALA A 10 1.21 -7.06 -2.40
C ALA A 10 -0.15 -6.62 -2.98
N MET A 11 -0.25 -5.38 -3.48
CA MET A 11 -1.46 -4.88 -4.14
C MET A 11 -1.84 -5.71 -5.36
N LYS A 12 -0.89 -5.95 -6.27
CA LYS A 12 -1.12 -6.75 -7.48
C LYS A 12 -1.53 -8.19 -7.15
N ALA A 13 -0.93 -8.79 -6.13
CA ALA A 13 -1.25 -10.15 -5.70
C ALA A 13 -2.69 -10.31 -5.18
N THR A 14 -3.37 -9.22 -4.78
CA THR A 14 -4.77 -9.30 -4.34
C THR A 14 -5.73 -9.58 -5.49
N GLY A 15 -5.40 -9.12 -6.71
CA GLY A 15 -6.30 -9.12 -7.87
C GLY A 15 -7.41 -8.05 -7.82
N LEU A 16 -7.42 -7.19 -6.81
CA LEU A 16 -8.43 -6.14 -6.64
C LEU A 16 -7.97 -4.82 -7.30
N PRO A 17 -8.92 -3.98 -7.75
CA PRO A 17 -8.58 -2.64 -8.24
C PRO A 17 -7.94 -1.83 -7.13
N TRP A 18 -6.84 -1.12 -7.42
CA TRP A 18 -6.13 -0.30 -6.44
C TRP A 18 -5.74 1.04 -7.05
N SER A 19 -5.64 2.06 -6.20
CA SER A 19 -5.29 3.42 -6.61
C SER A 19 -4.29 4.05 -5.65
N VAL A 20 -3.57 5.04 -6.18
CA VAL A 20 -2.53 5.77 -5.47
C VAL A 20 -2.84 7.25 -5.60
N GLU A 21 -3.12 7.87 -4.47
CA GLU A 21 -3.39 9.29 -4.40
C GLU A 21 -2.14 10.03 -3.94
N VAL A 22 -1.73 11.01 -4.74
CA VAL A 22 -0.57 11.84 -4.44
C VAL A 22 -1.01 12.95 -3.50
N GLY A 23 -0.62 12.87 -2.24
CA GLY A 23 -0.65 14.01 -1.32
C GLY A 23 0.63 14.83 -1.42
N GLY A 24 0.73 15.89 -0.61
CA GLY A 24 1.92 16.76 -0.59
C GLY A 24 3.22 15.99 -0.32
N ARG A 25 3.38 15.50 0.92
CA ARG A 25 4.59 14.75 1.36
C ARG A 25 4.45 13.23 1.29
N HIS A 26 3.24 12.71 1.04
CA HIS A 26 2.94 11.29 1.14
C HIS A 26 2.07 10.78 0.00
N LEU A 27 2.14 9.49 -0.27
CA LEU A 27 1.27 8.72 -1.15
C LEU A 27 0.24 7.99 -0.29
N LYS A 28 -1.04 8.16 -0.59
CA LYS A 28 -2.13 7.39 0.01
C LYS A 28 -2.43 6.19 -0.88
N LEU A 29 -2.57 5.03 -0.27
CA LEU A 29 -2.85 3.77 -0.97
C LEU A 29 -4.28 3.35 -0.68
N ARG A 30 -5.03 3.06 -1.75
CA ARG A 30 -6.38 2.53 -1.68
C ARG A 30 -6.48 1.21 -2.44
N LEU A 31 -7.18 0.25 -1.87
CA LEU A 31 -7.49 -1.07 -2.43
C LEU A 31 -9.01 -1.24 -2.41
N ASN A 32 -9.62 -1.48 -3.56
CA ASN A 32 -11.08 -1.56 -3.73
C ASN A 32 -11.83 -0.38 -3.09
N GLY A 33 -11.29 0.85 -3.24
CA GLY A 33 -11.84 2.05 -2.59
C GLY A 33 -11.51 2.21 -1.10
N ARG A 34 -10.99 1.15 -0.43
CA ARG A 34 -10.61 1.17 0.98
C ARG A 34 -9.20 1.70 1.18
N PHE A 35 -9.01 2.56 2.17
CA PHE A 35 -7.68 3.04 2.55
C PHE A 35 -6.86 1.96 3.29
N VAL A 36 -5.66 1.66 2.80
CA VAL A 36 -4.80 0.57 3.32
C VAL A 36 -3.42 1.04 3.77
N GLY A 37 -3.02 2.28 3.50
CA GLY A 37 -1.75 2.79 4.01
C GLY A 37 -1.30 4.12 3.43
N ILE A 38 -0.24 4.68 4.03
CA ILE A 38 0.44 5.89 3.57
C ILE A 38 1.94 5.59 3.44
N CYS A 39 2.54 6.03 2.34
CA CYS A 39 3.99 5.97 2.12
C CYS A 39 4.58 7.38 1.98
N PRO A 40 5.75 7.68 2.54
CA PRO A 40 6.44 8.95 2.26
C PRO A 40 6.84 9.04 0.78
N LYS A 41 6.80 10.26 0.24
CA LYS A 41 7.28 10.57 -1.12
C LYS A 41 8.81 10.71 -1.09
N GLY A 42 9.54 9.92 -1.88
CA GLY A 42 10.99 10.06 -2.08
C GLY A 42 11.88 9.06 -1.34
N ARG A 43 13.18 9.40 -1.18
CA ARG A 43 14.29 8.54 -0.72
C ARG A 43 14.19 8.01 0.73
N ILE A 44 13.19 8.45 1.51
CA ILE A 44 12.98 8.02 2.91
C ILE A 44 12.49 6.55 3.00
N ALA A 45 12.36 5.86 1.87
CA ALA A 45 12.08 4.42 1.84
C ALA A 45 13.30 3.55 2.18
N GLU A 46 14.53 4.03 2.01
CA GLU A 46 15.73 3.18 2.11
C GLU A 46 16.21 2.93 3.56
N GLY A 47 15.88 3.82 4.52
CA GLY A 47 16.32 3.71 5.93
C GLY A 47 15.23 3.37 6.96
N HIS A 48 13.95 3.56 6.62
CA HIS A 48 12.81 3.28 7.52
C HIS A 48 11.90 2.12 7.03
N GLY A 49 12.35 1.41 5.99
CA GLY A 49 11.52 0.55 5.13
C GLY A 49 11.11 -0.82 5.68
N GLY A 50 11.48 -1.18 6.91
CA GLY A 50 11.14 -2.49 7.48
C GLY A 50 9.70 -2.56 8.01
N HIS A 51 9.43 -1.86 9.10
CA HIS A 51 8.18 -2.02 9.84
C HIS A 51 6.97 -1.36 9.17
N ALA A 52 7.15 -0.15 8.61
CA ALA A 52 6.07 0.56 7.93
C ALA A 52 5.58 -0.21 6.69
N THR A 53 6.50 -0.67 5.85
CA THR A 53 6.20 -1.50 4.67
C THR A 53 5.49 -2.79 5.07
N LYS A 54 5.99 -3.51 6.08
CA LYS A 54 5.35 -4.74 6.61
C LYS A 54 3.93 -4.47 7.11
N ASN A 55 3.73 -3.35 7.83
CA ASN A 55 2.40 -2.96 8.31
C ASN A 55 1.44 -2.69 7.14
N ILE A 56 1.87 -1.96 6.11
CA ILE A 56 1.05 -1.70 4.93
C ILE A 56 0.72 -3.00 4.20
N VAL A 57 1.69 -3.89 3.99
CA VAL A 57 1.47 -5.21 3.38
C VAL A 57 0.47 -6.03 4.20
N ALA A 58 0.55 -6.00 5.53
CA ALA A 58 -0.42 -6.67 6.40
C ALA A 58 -1.84 -6.09 6.24
N GLN A 59 -1.98 -4.77 6.14
CA GLN A 59 -3.28 -4.11 5.91
C GLN A 59 -3.88 -4.47 4.55
N ILE A 60 -3.05 -4.50 3.49
CA ILE A 60 -3.44 -4.94 2.14
C ILE A 60 -3.99 -6.37 2.19
N LYS A 61 -3.27 -7.30 2.82
CA LYS A 61 -3.69 -8.70 2.95
C LYS A 61 -5.03 -8.83 3.70
N ARG A 62 -5.20 -8.09 4.80
CA ARG A 62 -6.46 -8.11 5.57
C ARG A 62 -7.63 -7.55 4.76
N ALA A 63 -7.43 -6.41 4.10
CA ALA A 63 -8.46 -5.82 3.24
C ALA A 63 -8.88 -6.81 2.14
N ALA A 64 -7.92 -7.43 1.46
CA ALA A 64 -8.21 -8.42 0.42
C ALA A 64 -8.99 -9.65 0.90
N ILE A 65 -8.80 -10.10 2.15
CA ILE A 65 -9.59 -11.19 2.73
C ILE A 65 -11.04 -10.73 2.96
N ILE A 66 -11.24 -9.54 3.51
CA ILE A 66 -12.57 -8.99 3.78
C ILE A 66 -13.35 -8.81 2.47
N ASP A 67 -12.71 -8.25 1.44
CA ASP A 67 -13.34 -8.00 0.14
C ASP A 67 -13.63 -9.28 -0.66
N LYS A 68 -12.93 -10.39 -0.40
CA LYS A 68 -13.20 -11.70 -1.04
C LYS A 68 -14.21 -12.57 -0.29
N GLY A 69 -14.44 -12.28 0.99
CA GLY A 69 -15.40 -12.98 1.83
C GLY A 69 -16.81 -12.37 1.80
N ASN A 70 -17.00 -11.31 1.01
CA ASN A 70 -18.24 -10.56 0.84
C ASN A 70 -18.65 -10.56 -0.64
#